data_AF-A0A937CC93-F1
#
_entry.id   AF-A0A937CC93-F1
#
_cell.length_a   1.000
_cell.length_b   1.000
_cell.length_c   1.000
_cell.angle_alpha   90.00
_cell.angle_beta   90.00
_cell.angle_gamma   90.00
#
_symmetry.space_group_name_H-M   'P 1'
#
loop_
_entity.id
_entity.type
_entity.pdbx_description
1 polymer ?
#
loop_
_entity_poly.entity_id
_entity_poly.type
_entity_poly.pdbx_seq_one_letter_code
_entity_poly.pdbx_strand_id
1 'polypeptide(L)'
;MNETVRTYLIEVARQKDNFVFYSDVVKDCKLDINLNSEYGQLQFTLLLSEVSEFEHLHKRPLISSMAIYKDPKKNDHGDGFYIVAEKLDKGKFKKLKEDLYGFTEAAACRKYWQDEDNYKKYAVKIHERQKTIADLFVALTESDEYSWAEDWKSEYISFVNDLILLQQSIIQNPVTAIDDNLLYNNLSKPVQTYENFMWKWLKEKNNGISSRGQSVLSDDNFYTIIEDAGFKVLAKEVISRPTLENYNMLTDWWYGNEDISNRPLLINRALAACNPGQLSSTVDNSKFWKVIEIVRRSYGFEFTADHQGNWFAANVQLTAWLDSELKEVLDSKTLPRLGQLIWRNIFVWLIYDEFSADENVAPNSLTKKEKPQNGFESIPETKRTFKGFDTDHLSKAKDQKDLGDAGEELVMQYEINKLKQAGLNEQSGKVRIVKDGEGYDVYSYDEKGNEKFIEVKTTTGNELNPFYLSENEVAFMRLHVRVYSIYRVYIYDEENNSGEFFEINGEVENQLLMKPTQFQVLIKKENK
;
A
#
# COMPACT_ATOMS: atom_id res chain seq x y z
N MET A 1 10.94 12.04 7.82
CA MET A 1 12.20 11.70 8.50
C MET A 1 12.14 12.10 9.98
N ASN A 2 12.61 11.25 10.90
CA ASN A 2 12.55 11.51 12.35
C ASN A 2 13.45 12.68 12.77
N GLU A 3 12.87 13.87 12.95
CA GLU A 3 13.62 15.09 13.27
C GLU A 3 14.33 15.00 14.63
N THR A 4 13.72 14.34 15.62
CA THR A 4 14.33 14.15 16.95
C THR A 4 15.59 13.29 16.83
N VAL A 5 15.50 12.13 16.17
CA VAL A 5 16.63 11.23 15.97
C VAL A 5 17.66 11.85 15.04
N ARG A 6 17.24 12.52 13.97
CA ARG A 6 18.15 13.25 13.08
C ARG A 6 18.92 14.32 13.83
N THR A 7 18.24 15.18 14.58
CA THR A 7 18.86 16.25 15.37
C THR A 7 19.84 15.65 16.38
N TYR A 8 19.40 14.61 17.09
CA TYR A 8 20.25 13.87 18.02
C TYR A 8 21.51 13.32 17.34
N LEU A 9 21.40 12.67 16.19
CA LEU A 9 22.53 12.13 15.45
C LEU A 9 23.43 13.21 14.84
N ILE A 10 22.88 14.38 14.47
CA ILE A 10 23.68 15.55 14.08
C ILE A 10 24.51 16.05 15.27
N GLU A 11 23.93 16.13 16.46
CA GLU A 11 24.67 16.49 17.67
C GLU A 11 25.74 15.44 18.01
N VAL A 12 25.45 14.15 17.83
CA VAL A 12 26.45 13.07 17.95
C VAL A 12 27.57 13.24 16.92
N ALA A 13 27.26 13.58 15.66
CA ALA A 13 28.26 13.81 14.62
C ALA A 13 29.18 15.01 14.93
N ARG A 14 28.69 15.97 15.70
CA ARG A 14 29.47 17.14 16.13
C ARG A 14 30.41 16.82 17.28
N GLN A 15 30.06 15.85 18.12
CA GLN A 15 30.94 15.36 19.18
C GLN A 15 32.09 14.53 18.58
N LYS A 16 33.32 14.79 19.03
CA LYS A 16 34.50 14.14 18.48
C LYS A 16 34.62 12.70 19.00
N ASP A 17 34.82 11.75 18.09
CA ASP A 17 35.23 10.35 18.30
C ASP A 17 34.25 9.39 18.99
N ASN A 18 32.97 9.77 19.19
CA ASN A 18 31.97 8.88 19.77
C ASN A 18 30.92 8.43 18.74
N PHE A 19 30.52 7.16 18.84
CA PHE A 19 29.31 6.62 18.23
C PHE A 19 28.26 6.45 19.32
N VAL A 20 26.99 6.40 18.93
CA VAL A 20 25.89 6.10 19.83
C VAL A 20 25.39 4.68 19.62
N PHE A 21 25.01 3.98 20.70
CA PHE A 21 24.39 2.66 20.54
C PHE A 21 22.91 2.77 20.19
N TYR A 22 22.38 1.78 19.49
CA TYR A 22 20.95 1.72 19.17
C TYR A 22 20.05 1.88 20.40
N SER A 23 20.45 1.28 21.53
CA SER A 23 19.75 1.44 22.81
C SER A 23 19.73 2.87 23.32
N ASP A 24 20.81 3.63 23.08
CA ASP A 24 20.93 5.00 23.55
C ASP A 24 20.12 5.94 22.65
N VAL A 25 20.07 5.69 21.33
CA VAL A 25 19.16 6.43 20.44
C VAL A 25 17.70 6.26 20.87
N VAL A 26 17.27 5.02 21.13
CA VAL A 26 15.91 4.73 21.60
C VAL A 26 15.62 5.44 22.93
N LYS A 27 16.54 5.34 23.88
CA LYS A 27 16.40 5.93 25.21
C LYS A 27 16.40 7.47 25.16
N ASP A 28 17.41 8.06 24.54
CA ASP A 28 17.66 9.51 24.58
C ASP A 28 16.67 10.28 23.68
N CYS A 29 16.21 9.66 22.60
CA CYS A 29 15.14 10.20 21.76
C CYS A 29 13.73 9.81 22.26
N LYS A 30 13.61 9.10 23.38
CA LYS A 30 12.34 8.64 23.99
C LYS A 30 11.44 7.88 23.01
N LEU A 31 12.04 7.00 22.21
CA LEU A 31 11.31 6.19 21.23
C LEU A 31 10.60 5.05 21.96
N ASP A 32 9.32 4.85 21.64
CA ASP A 32 8.55 3.70 22.12
C ASP A 32 8.84 2.46 21.25
N ILE A 33 10.10 2.00 21.30
CA ILE A 33 10.59 0.88 20.49
C ILE A 33 11.26 -0.14 21.38
N ASN A 34 10.73 -1.36 21.39
CA ASN A 34 11.34 -2.48 22.10
C ASN A 34 12.37 -3.21 21.23
N LEU A 35 13.65 -2.86 21.35
CA LEU A 35 14.75 -3.50 20.59
C LEU A 35 14.95 -5.01 20.89
N ASN A 36 14.28 -5.56 21.90
CA ASN A 36 14.33 -6.99 22.20
C ASN A 36 13.32 -7.82 21.38
N SER A 37 12.39 -7.17 20.66
CA SER A 37 11.46 -7.85 19.75
C SER A 37 11.91 -7.70 18.29
N GLU A 38 11.64 -8.71 17.46
CA GLU A 38 11.93 -8.67 16.02
C GLU A 38 11.22 -7.49 15.34
N TYR A 39 9.97 -7.23 15.73
CA TYR A 39 9.19 -6.08 15.27
C TYR A 39 9.83 -4.74 15.66
N GLY A 40 10.29 -4.59 16.91
CA GLY A 40 10.93 -3.34 17.35
C GLY A 40 12.30 -3.12 16.70
N GLN A 41 13.05 -4.18 16.41
CA GLN A 41 14.28 -4.10 15.62
C GLN A 41 14.02 -3.64 14.19
N LEU A 42 12.96 -4.16 13.56
CA LEU A 42 12.53 -3.72 12.23
C LEU A 42 12.09 -2.25 12.23
N GLN A 43 11.26 -1.84 13.19
CA GLN A 43 10.82 -0.44 13.33
C GLN A 43 12.00 0.52 13.52
N PHE A 44 12.96 0.16 14.37
CA PHE A 44 14.16 0.99 14.57
C PHE A 44 15.03 1.07 13.32
N THR A 45 15.17 -0.05 12.59
CA THR A 45 15.92 -0.09 11.34
C THR A 45 15.28 0.80 10.28
N LEU A 46 13.96 0.73 10.11
CA LEU A 46 13.22 1.60 9.18
C LEU A 46 13.37 3.07 9.56
N LEU A 47 13.30 3.40 10.86
CA LEU A 47 13.50 4.77 11.35
C LEU A 47 14.90 5.30 10.99
N LEU A 48 15.96 4.53 11.23
CA LEU A 48 17.32 4.93 10.86
C LEU A 48 17.52 5.00 9.34
N SER A 49 16.80 4.17 8.58
CA SER A 49 16.77 4.22 7.10
C SER A 49 16.20 5.55 6.62
N GLU A 50 15.01 5.91 7.10
CA GLU A 50 14.29 7.15 6.76
C GLU A 50 15.15 8.40 6.98
N VAL A 51 15.90 8.43 8.09
CA VAL A 51 16.81 9.52 8.42
C VAL A 51 17.97 9.63 7.43
N SER A 52 18.52 8.51 6.98
CA SER A 52 19.64 8.48 6.04
C SER A 52 19.21 8.69 4.58
N GLU A 53 18.05 8.19 4.18
CA GLU A 53 17.43 8.45 2.88
C GLU A 53 17.18 9.95 2.69
N PHE A 54 16.66 10.62 3.74
CA PHE A 54 16.48 12.07 3.73
C PHE A 54 17.80 12.82 3.52
N GLU A 55 18.88 12.44 4.22
CA GLU A 55 20.18 13.07 4.02
C GLU A 55 20.69 12.83 2.59
N HIS A 56 20.56 11.61 2.09
CA HIS A 56 20.99 11.24 0.74
C HIS A 56 20.27 12.03 -0.36
N LEU A 57 18.94 12.16 -0.27
CA LEU A 57 18.12 12.95 -1.20
C LEU A 57 18.64 14.39 -1.33
N HIS A 58 19.13 14.95 -0.22
CA HIS A 58 19.70 16.28 -0.15
C HIS A 58 21.22 16.31 -0.43
N LYS A 59 21.78 15.23 -0.96
CA LYS A 59 23.20 15.06 -1.28
C LYS A 59 24.12 15.20 -0.07
N ARG A 60 23.67 14.74 1.09
CA ARG A 60 24.41 14.75 2.36
C ARG A 60 24.80 13.33 2.79
N PRO A 61 25.84 13.18 3.63
CA PRO A 61 26.26 11.86 4.13
C PRO A 61 25.20 11.20 5.01
N LEU A 62 25.13 9.86 4.98
CA LEU A 62 24.10 9.08 5.70
C LEU A 62 24.25 9.19 7.22
N ILE A 63 23.47 10.06 7.86
CA ILE A 63 23.66 10.42 9.28
C ILE A 63 23.37 9.26 10.25
N SER A 64 22.65 8.22 9.83
CA SER A 64 22.50 6.99 10.63
C SER A 64 23.82 6.23 10.82
N SER A 65 24.87 6.56 10.07
CA SER A 65 26.25 6.08 10.32
C SER A 65 26.82 6.52 11.67
N MET A 66 26.17 7.44 12.39
CA MET A 66 26.54 7.79 13.78
C MET A 66 26.08 6.75 14.81
N ALA A 67 25.11 5.90 14.46
CA ALA A 67 24.55 4.89 15.35
C ALA A 67 25.12 3.49 15.02
N ILE A 68 25.46 2.73 16.05
CA ILE A 68 25.98 1.35 15.92
C ILE A 68 25.25 0.39 16.85
N TYR A 69 25.21 -0.87 16.46
CA TYR A 69 24.75 -1.96 17.33
C TYR A 69 25.86 -2.32 18.33
N LYS A 70 25.46 -2.55 19.59
CA LYS A 70 26.37 -2.92 20.66
C LYS A 70 26.70 -4.41 20.61
N ASP A 71 27.85 -4.76 20.03
CA ASP A 71 28.39 -6.13 20.02
C ASP A 71 29.74 -6.15 20.77
N PRO A 72 29.88 -6.98 21.83
CA PRO A 72 31.12 -7.11 22.60
C PRO A 72 32.38 -7.41 21.80
N LYS A 73 32.27 -7.92 20.56
CA LYS A 73 33.41 -8.33 19.73
C LYS A 73 33.69 -7.41 18.54
N LYS A 74 32.72 -6.63 18.07
CA LYS A 74 32.85 -5.92 16.78
C LYS A 74 32.25 -4.52 16.71
N ASN A 75 31.17 -4.21 17.43
CA ASN A 75 30.44 -2.92 17.36
C ASN A 75 30.31 -2.37 15.92
N ASP A 76 29.26 -2.77 15.20
CA ASP A 76 29.05 -2.49 13.77
C ASP A 76 27.69 -1.81 13.53
N HIS A 77 27.49 -1.18 12.37
CA HIS A 77 26.24 -0.54 11.95
C HIS A 77 25.11 -1.52 11.66
N GLY A 78 25.40 -2.83 11.62
CA GLY A 78 24.42 -3.90 11.41
C GLY A 78 23.89 -3.96 9.98
N ASP A 79 23.17 -5.05 9.66
CA ASP A 79 22.72 -5.33 8.29
C ASP A 79 21.77 -4.26 7.74
N GLY A 80 20.93 -3.68 8.60
CA GLY A 80 20.00 -2.63 8.21
C GLY A 80 20.67 -1.43 7.54
N PHE A 81 21.78 -0.94 8.11
CA PHE A 81 22.53 0.18 7.53
C PHE A 81 23.08 -0.13 6.13
N TYR A 82 23.66 -1.32 5.96
CA TYR A 82 24.26 -1.71 4.68
C TYR A 82 23.22 -1.99 3.60
N ILE A 83 22.02 -2.49 3.98
CA ILE A 83 20.89 -2.65 3.04
C ILE A 83 20.46 -1.29 2.52
N VAL A 84 20.34 -0.29 3.40
CA VAL A 84 20.00 1.09 3.00
C VAL A 84 21.08 1.69 2.14
N ALA A 85 22.36 1.51 2.49
CA ALA A 85 23.46 2.02 1.69
C ALA A 85 23.48 1.40 0.27
N GLU A 86 23.16 0.11 0.13
CA GLU A 86 22.99 -0.52 -1.18
C GLU A 86 21.80 0.05 -1.96
N LYS A 87 20.64 0.23 -1.30
CA LYS A 87 19.46 0.88 -1.90
C LYS A 87 19.72 2.31 -2.38
N LEU A 88 20.62 3.03 -1.71
CA LEU A 88 21.02 4.41 -2.03
C LEU A 88 22.27 4.47 -2.91
N ASP A 89 22.51 3.42 -3.69
CA ASP A 89 23.58 3.32 -4.70
C ASP A 89 24.99 3.61 -4.16
N LYS A 90 25.25 3.33 -2.87
CA LYS A 90 26.60 3.49 -2.28
C LYS A 90 27.54 2.34 -2.64
N GLY A 91 26.99 1.19 -2.99
CA GLY A 91 27.74 -0.02 -3.37
C GLY A 91 27.01 -1.30 -2.98
N LYS A 92 27.58 -2.45 -3.33
CA LYS A 92 26.96 -3.76 -3.04
C LYS A 92 27.05 -4.10 -1.56
N PHE A 93 25.94 -4.54 -0.94
CA PHE A 93 25.79 -4.84 0.48
C PHE A 93 26.96 -5.64 1.07
N LYS A 94 27.29 -6.78 0.46
CA LYS A 94 28.36 -7.67 0.95
C LYS A 94 29.71 -6.97 1.00
N LYS A 95 30.02 -6.21 -0.05
CA LYS A 95 31.28 -5.48 -0.17
C LYS A 95 31.33 -4.30 0.81
N LEU A 96 30.25 -3.53 0.92
CA LEU A 96 30.17 -2.42 1.87
C LEU A 96 30.38 -2.87 3.32
N LYS A 97 29.84 -4.04 3.68
CA LYS A 97 30.01 -4.64 4.99
C LYS A 97 31.42 -5.17 5.23
N GLU A 98 32.02 -5.83 4.23
CA GLU A 98 33.42 -6.28 4.29
C GLU A 98 34.41 -5.10 4.43
N ASP A 99 34.15 -4.01 3.70
CA ASP A 99 34.98 -2.80 3.70
C ASP A 99 34.71 -1.88 4.91
N LEU A 100 33.81 -2.25 5.82
CA LEU A 100 33.42 -1.45 6.99
C LEU A 100 32.99 -0.02 6.59
N TYR A 101 32.25 0.10 5.48
CA TYR A 101 31.87 1.37 4.88
C TYR A 101 31.15 2.32 5.85
N GLY A 102 30.40 1.80 6.82
CA GLY A 102 29.71 2.62 7.82
C GLY A 102 30.64 3.56 8.58
N PHE A 103 31.87 3.15 8.86
CA PHE A 103 32.87 4.03 9.50
C PHE A 103 33.42 5.10 8.56
N THR A 104 33.50 4.80 7.26
CA THR A 104 33.91 5.77 6.24
C THR A 104 32.82 6.83 6.06
N GLU A 105 31.57 6.41 5.96
CA GLU A 105 30.42 7.32 5.86
C GLU A 105 30.28 8.16 7.15
N ALA A 106 30.55 7.56 8.32
CA ALA A 106 30.57 8.26 9.59
C ALA A 106 31.61 9.39 9.62
N ALA A 107 32.81 9.15 9.07
CA ALA A 107 33.82 10.21 8.95
C ALA A 107 33.34 11.36 8.04
N ALA A 108 32.65 11.03 6.94
CA ALA A 108 32.04 12.03 6.06
C ALA A 108 30.93 12.82 6.74
N CYS A 109 30.05 12.17 7.51
CA CYS A 109 29.02 12.81 8.32
C CYS A 109 29.63 13.81 9.32
N ARG A 110 30.66 13.40 10.08
CA ARG A 110 31.32 14.29 11.04
C ARG A 110 31.91 15.51 10.34
N LYS A 111 32.63 15.29 9.22
CA LYS A 111 33.18 16.39 8.41
C LYS A 111 32.08 17.35 7.94
N TYR A 112 30.93 16.84 7.52
CA TYR A 112 29.83 17.65 7.03
C TYR A 112 29.15 18.46 8.14
N TRP A 113 28.88 17.84 9.29
CA TRP A 113 28.08 18.45 10.37
C TRP A 113 28.89 19.24 11.39
N GLN A 114 30.21 19.04 11.46
CA GLN A 114 31.13 19.91 12.21
C GLN A 114 31.42 21.23 11.50
N ASP A 115 31.12 21.32 10.20
CA ASP A 115 31.15 22.58 9.47
C ASP A 115 30.01 23.50 9.96
N GLU A 116 30.38 24.68 10.46
CA GLU A 116 29.44 25.62 11.09
C GLU A 116 28.43 26.21 10.10
N ASP A 117 28.80 26.37 8.82
CA ASP A 117 27.90 26.90 7.81
C ASP A 117 26.85 25.83 7.43
N ASN A 118 27.28 24.59 7.25
CA ASN A 118 26.37 23.46 7.05
C ASN A 118 25.45 23.24 8.25
N TYR A 119 25.98 23.32 9.48
CA TYR A 119 25.18 23.16 10.69
C TYR A 119 24.12 24.25 10.79
N LYS A 120 24.49 25.53 10.70
CA LYS A 120 23.52 26.64 10.78
C LYS A 120 22.46 26.56 9.68
N LYS A 121 22.86 26.14 8.48
CA LYS A 121 21.97 26.07 7.31
C LYS A 121 21.05 24.86 7.31
N TYR A 122 21.50 23.72 7.83
CA TYR A 122 20.84 22.42 7.61
C TYR A 122 20.53 21.63 8.89
N ALA A 123 21.06 22.03 10.05
CA ALA A 123 20.70 21.47 11.35
C ALA A 123 19.53 22.21 11.99
N VAL A 124 19.35 23.50 11.68
CA VAL A 124 18.23 24.30 12.20
C VAL A 124 16.95 24.00 11.41
N LYS A 125 16.03 23.30 12.08
CA LYS A 125 14.58 23.60 12.07
C LYS A 125 14.00 23.29 13.45
N ILE A 126 14.38 24.06 14.49
CA ILE A 126 13.36 24.37 15.49
C ILE A 126 12.39 25.26 14.73
N HIS A 127 11.18 24.77 14.46
CA HIS A 127 10.13 25.61 13.90
C HIS A 127 9.97 26.84 14.81
N GLU A 128 10.53 27.98 14.39
CA GLU A 128 9.90 29.26 14.65
C GLU A 128 8.48 29.14 14.12
N ARG A 129 7.50 28.93 15.02
CA ARG A 129 6.03 28.93 14.78
C ARG A 129 5.64 29.13 13.31
N GLN A 130 5.67 28.08 12.50
CA GLN A 130 5.18 28.12 11.14
C GLN A 130 3.91 27.28 11.06
N LYS A 131 2.77 27.98 11.12
CA LYS A 131 1.39 27.52 10.89
C LYS A 131 0.91 26.38 11.81
N THR A 132 -0.17 26.63 12.54
CA THR A 132 -0.89 25.63 13.36
C THR A 132 -1.48 24.52 12.47
N ILE A 133 -1.91 23.41 13.06
CA ILE A 133 -2.65 22.38 12.29
C ILE A 133 -3.95 22.94 11.69
N ALA A 134 -4.57 23.93 12.35
CA ALA A 134 -5.71 24.66 11.82
C ALA A 134 -5.36 25.51 10.58
N ASP A 135 -4.17 26.12 10.56
CA ASP A 135 -3.68 26.83 9.37
C ASP A 135 -3.42 25.87 8.22
N LEU A 136 -2.89 24.67 8.48
CA LEU A 136 -2.74 23.62 7.46
C LEU A 136 -4.12 23.16 6.94
N PHE A 137 -5.08 22.94 7.84
CA PHE A 137 -6.44 22.57 7.47
C PHE A 137 -7.07 23.57 6.49
N VAL A 138 -6.99 24.86 6.80
CA VAL A 138 -7.49 25.92 5.91
C VAL A 138 -6.72 25.90 4.59
N ALA A 139 -5.39 25.80 4.63
CA ALA A 139 -4.56 25.78 3.43
C ALA A 139 -4.89 24.63 2.47
N LEU A 140 -5.11 23.41 2.99
CA LEU A 140 -5.41 22.25 2.16
C LEU A 140 -6.88 22.23 1.71
N THR A 141 -7.82 22.51 2.60
CA THR A 141 -9.27 22.41 2.27
C THR A 141 -9.79 23.56 1.41
N GLU A 142 -9.05 24.66 1.30
CA GLU A 142 -9.40 25.81 0.45
C GLU A 142 -8.46 25.98 -0.75
N SER A 143 -7.54 25.03 -0.96
CA SER A 143 -6.65 25.01 -2.13
C SER A 143 -7.40 24.60 -3.39
N ASP A 144 -7.12 25.26 -4.51
CA ASP A 144 -7.62 24.88 -5.83
C ASP A 144 -7.16 23.46 -6.23
N GLU A 145 -5.98 23.02 -5.75
CA GLU A 145 -5.40 21.68 -5.97
C GLU A 145 -6.30 20.57 -5.39
N TYR A 146 -6.96 20.87 -4.28
CA TYR A 146 -7.83 19.95 -3.56
C TYR A 146 -9.32 20.24 -3.76
N SER A 147 -9.67 21.01 -4.79
CA SER A 147 -11.08 21.34 -5.12
C SER A 147 -11.97 20.11 -5.29
N TRP A 148 -11.41 18.99 -5.77
CA TRP A 148 -12.09 17.69 -5.91
C TRP A 148 -12.51 17.07 -4.56
N ALA A 149 -11.94 17.51 -3.43
CA ALA A 149 -12.29 17.01 -2.10
C ALA A 149 -13.72 17.41 -1.67
N GLU A 150 -14.29 18.45 -2.28
CA GLU A 150 -15.67 18.87 -2.03
C GLU A 150 -16.69 17.86 -2.57
N ASP A 151 -16.42 17.29 -3.75
CA ASP A 151 -17.22 16.19 -4.32
C ASP A 151 -17.11 14.94 -3.44
N TRP A 152 -15.88 14.61 -3.01
CA TRP A 152 -15.64 13.51 -2.09
C TRP A 152 -16.41 13.69 -0.78
N LYS A 153 -16.38 14.88 -0.17
CA LYS A 153 -17.14 15.20 1.04
C LYS A 153 -18.64 15.01 0.83
N SER A 154 -19.17 15.43 -0.31
CA SER A 154 -20.60 15.32 -0.63
C SER A 154 -21.03 13.85 -0.74
N GLU A 155 -20.21 13.01 -1.40
CA GLU A 155 -20.44 11.57 -1.47
C GLU A 155 -20.33 10.89 -0.10
N TYR A 156 -19.32 11.28 0.71
CA TYR A 156 -19.14 10.76 2.07
C TYR A 156 -20.38 11.07 2.93
N ILE A 157 -20.84 12.32 2.93
CA ILE A 157 -22.03 12.74 3.68
C ILE A 157 -23.25 11.94 3.23
N SER A 158 -23.44 11.77 1.91
CA SER A 158 -24.58 11.01 1.38
C SER A 158 -24.58 9.59 1.93
N PHE A 159 -23.46 8.86 1.83
CA PHE A 159 -23.42 7.48 2.24
C PHE A 159 -23.51 7.31 3.77
N VAL A 160 -22.87 8.20 4.55
CA VAL A 160 -22.96 8.15 6.02
C VAL A 160 -24.37 8.42 6.51
N ASN A 161 -25.14 9.28 5.84
CA ASN A 161 -26.56 9.46 6.19
C ASN A 161 -27.35 8.15 6.02
N ASP A 162 -27.15 7.43 4.91
CA ASP A 162 -27.78 6.11 4.72
C ASP A 162 -27.33 5.09 5.78
N LEU A 163 -26.04 5.12 6.15
CA LEU A 163 -25.49 4.26 7.20
C LEU A 163 -26.12 4.58 8.57
N ILE A 164 -26.29 5.86 8.91
CA ILE A 164 -26.97 6.29 10.15
C ILE A 164 -28.42 5.82 10.16
N LEU A 165 -29.13 5.89 9.03
CA LEU A 165 -30.50 5.37 8.90
C LEU A 165 -30.53 3.85 9.09
N LEU A 166 -29.58 3.11 8.50
CA LEU A 166 -29.45 1.67 8.69
C LEU A 166 -29.16 1.32 10.16
N GLN A 167 -28.25 2.06 10.81
CA GLN A 167 -27.93 1.89 12.22
C GLN A 167 -29.18 2.05 13.09
N GLN A 168 -30.00 3.08 12.82
CA GLN A 168 -31.27 3.30 13.52
C GLN A 168 -32.26 2.16 13.27
N SER A 169 -32.39 1.68 12.02
CA SER A 169 -33.23 0.53 11.66
C SER A 169 -32.81 -0.73 12.42
N ILE A 170 -31.52 -1.02 12.53
CA ILE A 170 -30.98 -2.17 13.27
C ILE A 170 -31.30 -2.06 14.76
N ILE A 171 -31.09 -0.88 15.36
CA ILE A 171 -31.37 -0.63 16.79
C ILE A 171 -32.87 -0.80 17.08
N GLN A 172 -33.74 -0.35 16.18
CA GLN A 172 -35.20 -0.50 16.33
C GLN A 172 -35.68 -1.94 16.10
N ASN A 173 -34.93 -2.74 15.32
CA ASN A 173 -35.30 -4.10 14.94
C ASN A 173 -34.18 -5.11 15.31
N PRO A 174 -33.86 -5.29 16.61
CA PRO A 174 -32.67 -6.00 17.05
C PRO A 174 -32.65 -7.49 16.68
N VAL A 175 -33.81 -8.12 16.45
CA VAL A 175 -33.90 -9.55 16.07
C VAL A 175 -33.85 -9.78 14.56
N THR A 176 -34.01 -8.73 13.75
CA THR A 176 -34.05 -8.82 12.29
C THR A 176 -32.66 -9.11 11.74
N ALA A 177 -32.54 -10.07 10.83
CA ALA A 177 -31.25 -10.41 10.22
C ALA A 177 -30.74 -9.24 9.38
N ILE A 178 -29.41 -9.10 9.26
CA ILE A 178 -28.81 -7.97 8.53
C ILE A 178 -29.16 -7.99 7.05
N ASP A 179 -29.48 -9.14 6.48
CA ASP A 179 -29.86 -9.33 5.08
C ASP A 179 -31.37 -9.22 4.81
N ASP A 180 -32.15 -8.84 5.82
CA ASP A 180 -33.59 -8.59 5.67
C ASP A 180 -33.85 -7.20 5.07
N ASN A 181 -34.62 -7.17 3.98
CA ASN A 181 -35.00 -5.95 3.26
C ASN A 181 -35.69 -4.90 4.16
N LEU A 182 -36.32 -5.31 5.27
CA LEU A 182 -36.95 -4.40 6.22
C LEU A 182 -35.99 -3.31 6.72
N LEU A 183 -34.72 -3.65 6.93
CA LEU A 183 -33.72 -2.72 7.46
C LEU A 183 -33.33 -1.61 6.47
N TYR A 184 -33.52 -1.86 5.17
CA TYR A 184 -33.02 -1.02 4.08
C TYR A 184 -34.09 -0.12 3.44
N ASN A 185 -35.37 -0.29 3.79
CA ASN A 185 -36.48 0.41 3.15
C ASN A 185 -36.38 1.94 3.16
N ASN A 186 -35.79 2.50 4.22
CA ASN A 186 -35.67 3.94 4.45
C ASN A 186 -34.39 4.57 3.86
N LEU A 187 -33.52 3.77 3.26
CA LEU A 187 -32.27 4.22 2.68
C LEU A 187 -32.49 4.76 1.26
N SER A 188 -31.51 5.48 0.74
CA SER A 188 -31.49 5.95 -0.63
C SER A 188 -31.48 4.78 -1.64
N LYS A 189 -32.07 5.00 -2.83
CA LYS A 189 -32.20 3.98 -3.88
C LYS A 189 -30.91 3.20 -4.20
N PRO A 190 -29.73 3.84 -4.30
CA PRO A 190 -28.48 3.14 -4.61
C PRO A 190 -28.08 2.08 -3.58
N VAL A 191 -28.58 2.15 -2.35
CA VAL A 191 -28.23 1.22 -1.25
C VAL A 191 -29.46 0.66 -0.54
N GLN A 192 -30.61 0.63 -1.22
CA GLN A 192 -31.90 0.22 -0.65
C GLN A 192 -32.05 -1.31 -0.46
N THR A 193 -31.00 -2.08 -0.71
CA THR A 193 -30.96 -3.53 -0.49
C THR A 193 -29.68 -3.91 0.25
N TYR A 194 -29.70 -5.07 0.91
CA TYR A 194 -28.52 -5.62 1.58
C TYR A 194 -27.30 -5.66 0.67
N GLU A 195 -27.44 -6.30 -0.50
CA GLU A 195 -26.35 -6.48 -1.46
C GLU A 195 -25.80 -5.14 -1.95
N ASN A 196 -26.67 -4.19 -2.33
CA ASN A 196 -26.25 -2.89 -2.82
C ASN A 196 -25.56 -2.06 -1.72
N PHE A 197 -26.06 -2.14 -0.48
CA PHE A 197 -25.41 -1.50 0.66
C PHE A 197 -24.02 -2.10 0.90
N MET A 198 -23.91 -3.44 0.92
CA MET A 198 -22.62 -4.11 1.10
C MET A 198 -21.66 -3.81 -0.04
N TRP A 199 -22.16 -3.71 -1.27
CA TRP A 199 -21.36 -3.32 -2.44
C TRP A 199 -20.77 -1.94 -2.24
N LYS A 200 -21.59 -0.95 -1.85
CA LYS A 200 -21.12 0.41 -1.56
C LYS A 200 -20.16 0.42 -0.36
N TRP A 201 -20.45 -0.32 0.69
CA TRP A 201 -19.65 -0.32 1.92
C TRP A 201 -18.27 -0.98 1.74
N LEU A 202 -18.21 -2.14 1.08
CA LEU A 202 -17.04 -3.01 1.05
C LEU A 202 -16.30 -3.06 -0.29
N LYS A 203 -16.95 -2.79 -1.42
CA LYS A 203 -16.38 -3.06 -2.75
C LYS A 203 -16.19 -1.84 -3.63
N GLU A 204 -17.12 -0.89 -3.62
CA GLU A 204 -17.08 0.26 -4.51
C GLU A 204 -15.78 1.06 -4.32
N LYS A 205 -15.09 1.34 -5.44
CA LYS A 205 -13.78 2.03 -5.45
C LYS A 205 -13.90 3.48 -4.96
N ASN A 206 -15.06 4.09 -5.15
CA ASN A 206 -15.39 5.43 -4.67
C ASN A 206 -16.71 5.41 -3.89
N ASN A 207 -16.66 4.99 -2.64
CA ASN A 207 -17.84 4.89 -1.78
C ASN A 207 -18.12 6.16 -0.97
N GLY A 208 -17.40 7.24 -1.25
CA GLY A 208 -17.42 8.47 -0.46
C GLY A 208 -16.58 8.40 0.82
N ILE A 209 -16.18 7.24 1.34
CA ILE A 209 -15.36 7.16 2.57
C ILE A 209 -13.86 7.33 2.27
N SER A 210 -13.45 6.89 1.08
CA SER A 210 -12.09 7.00 0.56
C SER A 210 -12.13 7.38 -0.91
N SER A 211 -11.32 8.35 -1.31
CA SER A 211 -11.12 8.67 -2.73
C SER A 211 -9.91 7.92 -3.30
N ARG A 212 -9.92 7.69 -4.62
CA ARG A 212 -8.77 7.20 -5.41
C ARG A 212 -8.32 5.75 -5.17
N GLY A 213 -9.25 4.80 -5.34
CA GLY A 213 -9.00 3.41 -5.73
C GLY A 213 -7.86 2.69 -5.00
N GLN A 214 -8.17 2.01 -3.90
CA GLN A 214 -7.21 1.14 -3.21
C GLN A 214 -7.96 -0.04 -2.60
N SER A 215 -7.57 -1.25 -3.00
CA SER A 215 -8.20 -2.57 -2.78
C SER A 215 -9.41 -2.88 -3.67
N VAL A 216 -9.18 -3.77 -4.64
CA VAL A 216 -10.21 -4.38 -5.50
C VAL A 216 -10.59 -5.72 -4.89
N LEU A 217 -11.80 -5.83 -4.37
CA LEU A 217 -12.37 -7.12 -4.03
C LEU A 217 -12.91 -7.73 -5.32
N SER A 218 -12.58 -8.98 -5.67
CA SER A 218 -13.20 -9.67 -6.81
C SER A 218 -14.71 -9.86 -6.58
N ASP A 219 -15.48 -10.12 -7.64
CA ASP A 219 -16.92 -10.39 -7.49
C ASP A 219 -17.14 -11.66 -6.66
N ASP A 220 -16.38 -12.73 -6.94
CA ASP A 220 -16.46 -14.00 -6.21
C ASP A 220 -16.14 -13.84 -4.72
N ASN A 221 -15.06 -13.13 -4.38
CA ASN A 221 -14.69 -12.90 -2.98
C ASN A 221 -15.72 -11.99 -2.29
N PHE A 222 -16.31 -11.02 -2.99
CA PHE A 222 -17.38 -10.18 -2.45
C PHE A 222 -18.61 -11.00 -2.08
N TYR A 223 -19.11 -11.82 -2.99
CA TYR A 223 -20.28 -12.66 -2.71
C TYR A 223 -19.98 -13.68 -1.61
N THR A 224 -18.77 -14.26 -1.59
CA THR A 224 -18.32 -15.16 -0.52
C THR A 224 -18.40 -14.50 0.86
N ILE A 225 -17.99 -13.24 0.99
CA ILE A 225 -18.04 -12.50 2.28
C ILE A 225 -19.47 -12.22 2.70
N ILE A 226 -20.29 -11.64 1.82
CA ILE A 226 -21.62 -11.18 2.21
C ILE A 226 -22.60 -12.34 2.42
N GLU A 227 -22.32 -13.52 1.87
CA GLU A 227 -23.11 -14.72 2.11
C GLU A 227 -22.71 -15.46 3.40
N ASP A 228 -21.52 -15.21 3.95
CA ASP A 228 -21.05 -15.85 5.17
C ASP A 228 -21.90 -15.48 6.41
N ALA A 229 -22.31 -16.51 7.15
CA ALA A 229 -23.18 -16.33 8.32
C ALA A 229 -22.47 -15.61 9.48
N GLY A 230 -21.17 -15.84 9.67
CA GLY A 230 -20.37 -15.16 10.69
C GLY A 230 -20.19 -13.69 10.36
N PHE A 231 -19.87 -13.38 9.09
CA PHE A 231 -19.79 -12.02 8.60
C PHE A 231 -21.08 -11.25 8.79
N LYS A 232 -22.25 -11.84 8.47
CA LYS A 232 -23.56 -11.18 8.65
C LYS A 232 -23.78 -10.74 10.10
N VAL A 233 -23.40 -11.56 11.08
CA VAL A 233 -23.48 -11.22 12.50
C VAL A 233 -22.52 -10.08 12.83
N LEU A 234 -21.26 -10.18 12.41
CA LEU A 234 -20.23 -9.18 12.67
C LEU A 234 -20.54 -7.83 12.01
N ALA A 235 -21.01 -7.82 10.77
CA ALA A 235 -21.41 -6.63 10.04
C ALA A 235 -22.53 -5.88 10.79
N LYS A 236 -23.53 -6.60 11.29
CA LYS A 236 -24.61 -6.02 12.10
C LYS A 236 -24.09 -5.40 13.39
N GLU A 237 -23.21 -6.10 14.11
CA GLU A 237 -22.60 -5.61 15.36
C GLU A 237 -21.71 -4.38 15.12
N VAL A 238 -20.92 -4.38 14.05
CA VAL A 238 -20.06 -3.25 13.68
C VAL A 238 -20.86 -2.03 13.25
N ILE A 239 -21.89 -2.20 12.41
CA ILE A 239 -22.73 -1.08 11.95
C ILE A 239 -23.52 -0.50 13.12
N SER A 240 -24.05 -1.34 14.01
CA SER A 240 -24.82 -0.88 15.17
C SER A 240 -23.93 -0.29 16.27
N ARG A 241 -22.76 -0.90 16.52
CA ARG A 241 -21.84 -0.60 17.61
C ARG A 241 -20.37 -0.68 17.13
N PRO A 242 -19.85 0.38 16.49
CA PRO A 242 -18.47 0.41 16.01
C PRO A 242 -17.47 0.68 17.15
N THR A 243 -17.28 -0.31 18.02
CA THR A 243 -16.35 -0.28 19.16
C THR A 243 -15.01 -0.95 18.82
N LEU A 244 -13.99 -0.75 19.65
CA LEU A 244 -12.70 -1.45 19.54
C LEU A 244 -12.86 -2.98 19.60
N GLU A 245 -13.78 -3.47 20.44
CA GLU A 245 -14.11 -4.89 20.55
C GLU A 245 -14.66 -5.45 19.23
N ASN A 246 -15.68 -4.79 18.66
CA ASN A 246 -16.28 -5.22 17.40
C ASN A 246 -15.32 -5.04 16.21
N TYR A 247 -14.46 -4.02 16.24
CA TYR A 247 -13.35 -3.87 15.31
C TYR A 247 -12.40 -5.07 15.36
N ASN A 248 -11.93 -5.44 16.55
CA ASN A 248 -11.04 -6.59 16.72
C ASN A 248 -11.72 -7.89 16.28
N MET A 249 -12.99 -8.12 16.63
CA MET A 249 -13.73 -9.31 16.19
C MET A 249 -13.85 -9.40 14.66
N LEU A 250 -14.18 -8.29 13.99
CA LEU A 250 -14.25 -8.27 12.53
C LEU A 250 -12.85 -8.47 11.91
N THR A 251 -11.84 -7.86 12.50
CA THR A 251 -10.43 -7.99 12.09
C THR A 251 -9.94 -9.43 12.22
N ASP A 252 -10.22 -10.10 13.34
CA ASP A 252 -9.88 -11.48 13.59
C ASP A 252 -10.60 -12.43 12.62
N TRP A 253 -11.90 -12.20 12.39
CA TRP A 253 -12.66 -12.98 11.40
C TRP A 253 -12.10 -12.78 9.99
N TRP A 254 -11.78 -11.54 9.62
CA TRP A 254 -11.29 -11.21 8.28
C TRP A 254 -9.91 -11.82 8.02
N TYR A 255 -8.96 -11.67 8.95
CA TYR A 255 -7.63 -12.25 8.81
C TYR A 255 -7.59 -13.76 9.02
N GLY A 256 -8.51 -14.29 9.82
CA GLY A 256 -8.68 -15.74 10.01
C GLY A 256 -9.33 -16.44 8.82
N ASN A 257 -9.86 -15.69 7.86
CA ASN A 257 -10.45 -16.22 6.64
C ASN A 257 -9.38 -16.27 5.54
N GLU A 258 -8.72 -17.42 5.37
CA GLU A 258 -7.68 -17.66 4.36
C GLU A 258 -8.15 -17.30 2.95
N ASP A 259 -9.46 -17.27 2.70
CA ASP A 259 -9.98 -16.91 1.41
C ASP A 259 -9.98 -15.40 1.11
N ILE A 260 -9.85 -14.53 2.12
CA ILE A 260 -10.13 -13.08 2.04
C ILE A 260 -9.08 -12.22 2.79
N SER A 261 -8.17 -12.85 3.56
CA SER A 261 -7.31 -12.24 4.58
C SER A 261 -6.36 -11.13 4.13
N ASN A 262 -6.03 -11.00 2.84
CA ASN A 262 -5.02 -10.06 2.35
C ASN A 262 -5.52 -8.63 2.06
N ARG A 263 -6.64 -8.19 2.64
CA ARG A 263 -7.29 -6.90 2.29
C ARG A 263 -7.63 -6.01 3.50
N PRO A 264 -6.63 -5.63 4.33
CA PRO A 264 -6.83 -4.85 5.57
C PRO A 264 -7.54 -3.50 5.35
N LEU A 265 -7.37 -2.91 4.16
CA LEU A 265 -7.86 -1.59 3.79
C LEU A 265 -9.38 -1.46 3.83
N LEU A 266 -10.07 -2.53 3.43
CA LEU A 266 -11.52 -2.54 3.30
C LEU A 266 -12.19 -2.47 4.68
N ILE A 267 -11.59 -3.09 5.69
CA ILE A 267 -12.10 -3.11 7.07
C ILE A 267 -11.97 -1.71 7.69
N ASN A 268 -10.79 -1.09 7.62
CA ASN A 268 -10.56 0.24 8.21
C ASN A 268 -11.51 1.28 7.62
N ARG A 269 -11.70 1.24 6.29
CA ARG A 269 -12.66 2.08 5.58
C ARG A 269 -14.09 1.83 6.04
N ALA A 270 -14.50 0.57 6.09
CA ALA A 270 -15.84 0.18 6.50
C ALA A 270 -16.15 0.69 7.92
N LEU A 271 -15.18 0.61 8.82
CA LEU A 271 -15.30 1.05 10.21
C LEU A 271 -15.30 2.57 10.35
N ALA A 272 -14.46 3.27 9.60
CA ALA A 272 -14.48 4.74 9.54
C ALA A 272 -15.84 5.29 9.07
N ALA A 273 -16.53 4.56 8.20
CA ALA A 273 -17.90 4.88 7.78
C ALA A 273 -18.91 4.72 8.92
N CYS A 274 -18.76 3.68 9.74
CA CYS A 274 -19.67 3.40 10.86
C CYS A 274 -19.48 4.36 12.03
N ASN A 275 -18.28 4.90 12.23
CA ASN A 275 -17.99 5.83 13.33
C ASN A 275 -17.25 7.09 12.84
N PRO A 276 -17.89 7.94 12.02
CA PRO A 276 -17.28 9.16 11.52
C PRO A 276 -17.03 10.18 12.65
N GLY A 277 -17.53 9.95 13.87
CA GLY A 277 -17.26 10.80 15.02
C GLY A 277 -15.87 10.59 15.60
N GLN A 278 -15.42 9.34 15.67
CA GLN A 278 -14.18 8.94 16.35
C GLN A 278 -13.15 8.29 15.43
N LEU A 279 -13.49 8.05 14.17
CA LEU A 279 -12.58 7.45 13.20
C LEU A 279 -12.51 8.34 11.97
N SER A 280 -11.27 8.58 11.53
CA SER A 280 -10.92 9.23 10.27
C SER A 280 -10.56 8.23 9.19
N SER A 281 -10.35 8.72 7.97
CA SER A 281 -10.04 7.91 6.81
C SER A 281 -8.59 8.13 6.34
N THR A 282 -7.78 7.09 6.50
CA THR A 282 -6.63 6.77 5.67
C THR A 282 -6.66 5.26 5.61
N VAL A 283 -7.17 4.72 4.49
CA VAL A 283 -7.60 3.32 4.38
C VAL A 283 -6.49 2.33 4.67
N ASP A 284 -5.23 2.73 4.49
CA ASP A 284 -4.04 1.93 4.77
C ASP A 284 -3.40 2.22 6.12
N ASN A 285 -2.98 1.15 6.80
CA ASN A 285 -2.32 1.23 8.09
C ASN A 285 -1.00 1.98 7.97
N SER A 286 -0.17 1.71 6.95
CA SER A 286 1.10 2.41 6.77
C SER A 286 0.89 3.91 6.51
N LYS A 287 -0.09 4.27 5.66
CA LYS A 287 -0.47 5.66 5.37
C LYS A 287 -0.99 6.38 6.62
N PHE A 288 -1.84 5.72 7.42
CA PHE A 288 -2.30 6.23 8.69
C PHE A 288 -1.12 6.54 9.63
N TRP A 289 -0.20 5.59 9.79
CA TRP A 289 0.96 5.77 10.67
C TRP A 289 1.93 6.84 10.17
N LYS A 290 2.08 7.03 8.85
CA LYS A 290 2.78 8.18 8.25
C LYS A 290 2.14 9.50 8.66
N VAL A 291 0.81 9.61 8.61
CA VAL A 291 0.10 10.82 9.08
C VAL A 291 0.31 11.05 10.57
N ILE A 292 0.17 10.02 11.40
CA ILE A 292 0.46 10.09 12.84
C ILE A 292 1.86 10.65 13.05
N GLU A 293 2.84 10.13 12.34
CA GLU A 293 4.21 10.58 12.44
C GLU A 293 4.38 12.06 12.05
N ILE A 294 3.74 12.51 10.97
CA ILE A 294 3.73 13.92 10.55
C ILE A 294 3.13 14.81 11.64
N VAL A 295 1.94 14.47 12.15
CA VAL A 295 1.25 15.33 13.14
C VAL A 295 1.95 15.35 14.50
N ARG A 296 2.59 14.25 14.89
CA ARG A 296 3.44 14.22 16.11
C ARG A 296 4.68 15.09 15.95
N ARG A 297 5.35 15.00 14.79
CA ARG A 297 6.60 15.73 14.51
C ARG A 297 6.36 17.23 14.35
N SER A 298 5.38 17.61 13.55
CA SER A 298 5.23 18.99 13.06
C SER A 298 4.14 19.78 13.79
N TYR A 299 3.20 19.11 14.46
CA TYR A 299 2.00 19.76 15.01
C TYR A 299 1.72 19.43 16.48
N GLY A 300 2.61 18.68 17.15
CA GLY A 300 2.53 18.47 18.60
C GLY A 300 1.45 17.49 19.06
N PHE A 301 0.98 16.59 18.19
CA PHE A 301 0.10 15.50 18.61
C PHE A 301 0.85 14.55 19.56
N GLU A 302 0.21 14.16 20.66
CA GLU A 302 0.69 13.13 21.57
C GLU A 302 -0.43 12.15 21.91
N PHE A 303 -0.11 10.86 21.98
CA PHE A 303 -1.05 9.87 22.47
C PHE A 303 -1.24 10.02 23.98
N THR A 304 -2.50 9.98 24.41
CA THR A 304 -2.90 10.07 25.83
C THR A 304 -3.03 8.70 26.48
N ALA A 305 -3.11 7.63 25.67
CA ALA A 305 -3.16 6.25 26.11
C ALA A 305 -2.38 5.34 25.14
N ASP A 306 -1.87 4.23 25.66
CA ASP A 306 -1.24 3.19 24.84
C ASP A 306 -2.25 2.60 23.86
N HIS A 307 -1.88 2.59 22.58
CA HIS A 307 -2.67 2.07 21.47
C HIS A 307 -2.20 0.69 21.00
N GLN A 308 -1.06 0.18 21.48
CA GLN A 308 -0.50 -1.14 21.13
C GLN A 308 -0.38 -1.38 19.62
N GLY A 309 -0.14 -0.33 18.84
CA GLY A 309 -0.12 -0.39 17.37
C GLY A 309 -1.48 -0.66 16.70
N ASN A 310 -2.59 -0.62 17.44
CA ASN A 310 -3.93 -0.80 16.90
C ASN A 310 -4.44 0.48 16.21
N TRP A 311 -4.83 0.36 14.95
CA TRP A 311 -5.33 1.48 14.13
C TRP A 311 -6.54 2.17 14.76
N PHE A 312 -7.55 1.42 15.21
CA PHE A 312 -8.76 1.98 15.81
C PHE A 312 -8.41 2.80 17.06
N ALA A 313 -7.63 2.22 17.97
CA ALA A 313 -7.25 2.88 19.23
C ALA A 313 -6.46 4.18 19.00
N ALA A 314 -5.58 4.20 17.99
CA ALA A 314 -4.83 5.41 17.63
C ALA A 314 -5.71 6.45 16.92
N ASN A 315 -6.62 6.04 16.04
CA ASN A 315 -7.48 6.92 15.26
C ASN A 315 -8.51 7.66 16.15
N VAL A 316 -9.03 6.98 17.18
CA VAL A 316 -9.85 7.62 18.24
C VAL A 316 -9.10 8.76 18.91
N GLN A 317 -7.82 8.57 19.23
CA GLN A 317 -7.02 9.61 19.87
C GLN A 317 -6.67 10.75 18.90
N LEU A 318 -6.33 10.42 17.65
CA LEU A 318 -6.04 11.40 16.60
C LEU A 318 -7.25 12.32 16.34
N THR A 319 -8.43 11.73 16.13
CA THR A 319 -9.64 12.50 15.84
C THR A 319 -10.09 13.35 17.02
N ALA A 320 -9.93 12.86 18.26
CA ALA A 320 -10.22 13.65 19.46
C ALA A 320 -9.29 14.86 19.58
N TRP A 321 -8.01 14.71 19.26
CA TRP A 321 -7.06 15.82 19.20
C TRP A 321 -7.42 16.80 18.08
N LEU A 322 -7.69 16.32 16.86
CA LEU A 322 -8.11 17.17 15.74
C LEU A 322 -9.42 17.92 16.02
N ASP A 323 -10.38 17.30 16.70
CA ASP A 323 -11.64 17.96 17.11
C ASP A 323 -11.38 19.17 18.03
N SER A 324 -10.35 19.09 18.87
CA SER A 324 -9.92 20.20 19.73
C SER A 324 -9.21 21.28 18.92
N GLU A 325 -8.20 20.91 18.15
CA GLU A 325 -7.34 21.87 17.42
C GLU A 325 -8.08 22.58 16.28
N LEU A 326 -9.03 21.91 15.63
CA LEU A 326 -9.77 22.45 14.49
C LEU A 326 -11.11 23.09 14.88
N LYS A 327 -11.40 23.21 16.19
CA LYS A 327 -12.71 23.66 16.66
C LYS A 327 -13.13 25.01 16.09
N GLU A 328 -12.26 26.01 16.19
CA GLU A 328 -12.58 27.37 15.75
C GLU A 328 -12.80 27.45 14.24
N VAL A 329 -11.93 26.80 13.45
CA VAL A 329 -12.03 26.81 11.98
C VAL A 329 -13.24 26.03 11.49
N LEU A 330 -13.60 24.90 12.11
CA LEU A 330 -14.76 24.10 11.73
C LEU A 330 -16.08 24.77 12.12
N ASP A 331 -16.13 25.42 13.29
CA ASP A 331 -17.30 26.19 13.72
C ASP A 331 -17.56 27.38 12.79
N SER A 332 -16.51 27.97 12.21
CA SER A 332 -16.62 29.11 11.28
C SER A 332 -17.23 28.74 9.92
N LYS A 333 -17.13 27.47 9.47
CA LYS A 333 -17.55 27.03 8.13
C LYS A 333 -19.08 26.92 7.93
N THR A 334 -19.90 27.18 8.95
CA THR A 334 -21.39 27.11 8.89
C THR A 334 -21.95 25.76 8.38
N LEU A 335 -21.17 24.68 8.52
CA LEU A 335 -21.58 23.34 8.11
C LEU A 335 -22.32 22.60 9.24
N PRO A 336 -23.28 21.71 8.93
CA PRO A 336 -23.81 20.77 9.91
C PRO A 336 -22.69 19.94 10.56
N ARG A 337 -22.91 19.46 11.79
CA ARG A 337 -21.90 18.70 12.56
C ARG A 337 -21.31 17.54 11.76
N LEU A 338 -22.14 16.78 11.01
CA LEU A 338 -21.64 15.70 10.16
C LEU A 338 -20.67 16.21 9.09
N GLY A 339 -20.98 17.33 8.43
CA GLY A 339 -20.09 17.94 7.44
C GLY A 339 -18.74 18.38 8.03
N GLN A 340 -18.73 18.87 9.28
CA GLN A 340 -17.48 19.20 9.98
C GLN A 340 -16.62 17.94 10.25
N LEU A 341 -17.25 16.87 10.77
CA LEU A 341 -16.57 15.60 11.05
C LEU A 341 -15.97 14.98 9.78
N ILE A 342 -16.72 15.03 8.69
CA ILE A 342 -16.29 14.51 7.39
C ILE A 342 -15.10 15.30 6.84
N TRP A 343 -15.13 16.63 6.95
CA TRP A 343 -13.98 17.46 6.56
C TRP A 343 -12.73 17.14 7.37
N ARG A 344 -12.86 16.99 8.69
CA ARG A 344 -11.76 16.53 9.54
C ARG A 344 -11.25 15.15 9.09
N ASN A 345 -12.14 14.24 8.71
CA ASN A 345 -11.75 12.91 8.24
C ASN A 345 -11.00 12.94 6.91
N ILE A 346 -11.47 13.74 5.96
CA ILE A 346 -10.80 13.98 4.67
C ILE A 346 -9.44 14.65 4.89
N PHE A 347 -9.36 15.58 5.85
CA PHE A 347 -8.12 16.28 6.18
C PHE A 347 -6.99 15.33 6.59
N VAL A 348 -7.29 14.22 7.28
CA VAL A 348 -6.26 13.21 7.60
C VAL A 348 -5.63 12.63 6.32
N TRP A 349 -6.42 12.38 5.27
CA TRP A 349 -5.90 11.99 3.97
C TRP A 349 -5.15 13.13 3.26
N LEU A 350 -5.63 14.37 3.35
CA LEU A 350 -4.95 15.52 2.73
C LEU A 350 -3.55 15.74 3.32
N ILE A 351 -3.37 15.50 4.63
CA ILE A 351 -2.04 15.50 5.27
C ILE A 351 -1.16 14.41 4.66
N TYR A 352 -1.70 13.21 4.43
CA TYR A 352 -0.91 12.16 3.80
C TYR A 352 -0.45 12.59 2.40
N ASP A 353 -1.37 13.05 1.57
CA ASP A 353 -1.12 13.39 0.17
C ASP A 353 -0.10 14.55 0.05
N GLU A 354 -0.28 15.64 0.80
CA GLU A 354 0.61 16.80 0.82
C GLU A 354 2.05 16.43 1.18
N PHE A 355 2.23 15.58 2.20
CA PHE A 355 3.55 15.27 2.75
C PHE A 355 4.17 13.98 2.19
N SER A 356 3.43 13.22 1.38
CA SER A 356 3.89 11.97 0.76
C SER A 356 4.02 12.06 -0.76
N ALA A 357 3.83 13.24 -1.36
CA ALA A 357 3.88 13.50 -2.80
C ALA A 357 5.21 13.15 -3.51
N ASP A 358 6.30 12.87 -2.77
CA ASP A 358 7.55 12.38 -3.36
C ASP A 358 7.50 10.88 -3.77
N GLU A 359 6.52 10.11 -3.29
CA GLU A 359 6.23 8.74 -3.77
C GLU A 359 5.38 8.83 -5.06
N ASN A 360 6.00 9.17 -6.19
CA ASN A 360 5.37 9.33 -7.52
C ASN A 360 4.83 8.00 -8.10
N VAL A 361 3.83 7.39 -7.47
CA VAL A 361 3.07 6.29 -8.04
C VAL A 361 1.64 6.75 -8.22
N ALA A 362 1.30 7.20 -9.44
CA ALA A 362 -0.07 7.53 -9.77
C ALA A 362 -0.95 6.27 -9.60
N PRO A 363 -2.04 6.31 -8.82
CA PRO A 363 -2.88 5.14 -8.65
C PRO A 363 -3.55 4.76 -9.97
N ASN A 364 -3.74 3.46 -10.22
CA ASN A 364 -4.25 2.89 -11.47
C ASN A 364 -3.37 3.24 -12.69
N SER A 365 -2.05 3.27 -12.51
CA SER A 365 -1.11 3.59 -13.59
C SER A 365 -0.24 2.39 -13.98
N LEU A 366 -0.16 2.15 -15.28
CA LEU A 366 0.73 1.14 -15.84
C LEU A 366 1.71 1.83 -16.79
N THR A 367 2.98 1.79 -16.45
CA THR A 367 4.02 2.50 -17.21
C THR A 367 4.78 1.54 -18.10
N LYS A 368 4.71 1.75 -19.41
CA LYS A 368 5.51 0.97 -20.37
C LYS A 368 6.98 1.35 -20.28
N LYS A 369 7.85 0.35 -20.18
CA LYS A 369 9.31 0.46 -20.24
C LYS A 369 9.87 -0.36 -21.40
N GLU A 370 11.11 -0.07 -21.74
CA GLU A 370 11.87 -0.89 -22.70
C GLU A 370 12.17 -2.26 -22.12
N LYS A 371 12.17 -3.28 -22.98
CA LYS A 371 12.52 -4.64 -22.58
C LYS A 371 13.98 -4.67 -22.06
N PRO A 372 14.25 -5.27 -20.90
CA PRO A 372 15.60 -5.34 -20.33
C PRO A 372 16.57 -6.10 -21.26
N GLN A 373 17.81 -5.63 -21.36
CA GLN A 373 18.87 -6.26 -22.16
C GLN A 373 19.71 -7.28 -21.35
N ASN A 374 19.63 -7.22 -20.02
CA ASN A 374 20.40 -7.99 -19.04
C ASN A 374 19.74 -9.33 -18.64
N GLY A 375 19.24 -10.08 -19.62
CA GLY A 375 18.63 -11.41 -19.41
C GLY A 375 19.62 -12.57 -19.26
N PHE A 376 19.10 -13.79 -19.10
CA PHE A 376 19.92 -15.01 -19.08
C PHE A 376 20.33 -15.43 -20.50
N GLU A 377 21.60 -15.76 -20.72
CA GLU A 377 22.11 -16.30 -22.00
C GLU A 377 21.74 -17.78 -22.20
N SER A 378 21.57 -18.53 -21.12
CA SER A 378 21.23 -19.95 -21.13
C SER A 378 20.47 -20.34 -19.86
N ILE A 379 19.73 -21.46 -19.91
CA ILE A 379 19.01 -21.98 -18.74
C ILE A 379 20.04 -22.35 -17.65
N PRO A 380 19.98 -21.73 -16.45
CA PRO A 380 20.93 -22.03 -15.39
C PRO A 380 20.85 -23.50 -14.94
N GLU A 381 22.02 -24.15 -14.76
CA GLU A 381 22.07 -25.50 -14.20
C GLU A 381 21.62 -25.50 -12.74
N THR A 382 20.54 -26.25 -12.44
CA THR A 382 20.09 -26.47 -11.05
C THR A 382 20.54 -27.84 -10.56
N LYS A 383 21.31 -27.87 -9.47
CA LYS A 383 21.60 -29.12 -8.74
C LYS A 383 20.32 -29.58 -8.05
N ARG A 384 19.82 -30.76 -8.42
CA ARG A 384 18.64 -31.36 -7.78
C ARG A 384 18.95 -31.68 -6.32
N THR A 385 18.12 -31.17 -5.42
CA THR A 385 18.15 -31.51 -3.99
C THR A 385 16.87 -32.29 -3.67
N PHE A 386 17.02 -33.37 -2.92
CA PHE A 386 15.91 -34.26 -2.53
C PHE A 386 15.60 -34.11 -1.04
N LYS A 387 15.74 -32.90 -0.50
CA LYS A 387 15.38 -32.59 0.88
C LYS A 387 13.93 -32.13 0.93
N GLY A 388 13.14 -32.65 1.86
CA GLY A 388 11.79 -32.18 2.12
C GLY A 388 11.82 -30.74 2.62
N PHE A 389 10.92 -29.92 2.10
CA PHE A 389 10.61 -28.58 2.59
C PHE A 389 9.10 -28.51 2.74
N ASP A 390 8.62 -28.03 3.90
CA ASP A 390 7.23 -27.65 4.06
C ASP A 390 7.02 -26.31 3.37
N THR A 391 6.30 -26.34 2.25
CA THR A 391 5.80 -25.14 1.59
C THR A 391 4.30 -25.24 1.52
N ASP A 392 3.60 -24.25 2.06
CA ASP A 392 2.18 -24.08 1.86
C ASP A 392 1.93 -23.70 0.38
N HIS A 393 1.53 -24.70 -0.41
CA HIS A 393 1.33 -24.57 -1.85
C HIS A 393 -0.03 -23.97 -2.21
N LEU A 394 -1.01 -24.03 -1.30
CA LEU A 394 -2.39 -23.59 -1.57
C LEU A 394 -2.50 -22.07 -1.44
N SER A 395 -2.01 -21.51 -0.33
CA SER A 395 -1.96 -20.06 -0.13
C SER A 395 -1.16 -19.36 -1.24
N LYS A 396 0.02 -19.87 -1.60
CA LYS A 396 0.85 -19.29 -2.67
C LYS A 396 0.22 -19.34 -4.06
N ALA A 397 -0.60 -20.35 -4.34
CA ALA A 397 -1.31 -20.45 -5.61
C ALA A 397 -2.46 -19.44 -5.69
N LYS A 398 -3.12 -19.18 -4.55
CA LYS A 398 -4.18 -18.19 -4.44
C LYS A 398 -3.66 -16.76 -4.59
N ASP A 399 -2.60 -16.39 -3.86
CA ASP A 399 -2.00 -15.05 -3.95
C ASP A 399 -1.50 -14.74 -5.38
N GLN A 400 -0.96 -15.76 -6.07
CA GLN A 400 -0.56 -15.63 -7.47
C GLN A 400 -1.73 -15.42 -8.42
N LYS A 401 -2.90 -16.00 -8.11
CA LYS A 401 -4.11 -15.81 -8.91
C LYS A 401 -4.65 -14.39 -8.74
N ASP A 402 -4.85 -13.94 -7.52
CA ASP A 402 -5.34 -12.58 -7.23
C ASP A 402 -4.42 -11.51 -7.82
N LEU A 403 -3.10 -11.70 -7.72
CA LEU A 403 -2.11 -10.83 -8.35
C LEU A 403 -2.19 -10.85 -9.89
N GLY A 404 -2.46 -12.03 -10.47
CA GLY A 404 -2.70 -12.22 -11.89
C GLY A 404 -3.91 -11.42 -12.35
N ASP A 405 -5.08 -11.68 -11.75
CA ASP A 405 -6.36 -11.04 -12.06
C ASP A 405 -6.25 -9.50 -11.98
N ALA A 406 -5.57 -8.97 -10.95
CA ALA A 406 -5.37 -7.53 -10.78
C ALA A 406 -4.50 -6.93 -11.90
N GLY A 407 -3.42 -7.63 -12.28
CA GLY A 407 -2.59 -7.22 -13.41
C GLY A 407 -3.32 -7.29 -14.75
N GLU A 408 -4.19 -8.28 -14.96
CA GLU A 408 -5.03 -8.39 -16.16
C GLU A 408 -6.01 -7.22 -16.28
N GLU A 409 -6.69 -6.86 -15.18
CA GLU A 409 -7.57 -5.69 -15.15
C GLU A 409 -6.80 -4.41 -15.47
N LEU A 410 -5.60 -4.25 -14.89
CA LEU A 410 -4.76 -3.08 -15.13
C LEU A 410 -4.28 -2.99 -16.59
N VAL A 411 -3.86 -4.11 -17.18
CA VAL A 411 -3.46 -4.18 -18.60
C VAL A 411 -4.65 -3.88 -19.52
N MET A 412 -5.83 -4.42 -19.22
CA MET A 412 -7.05 -4.13 -19.98
C MET A 412 -7.35 -2.63 -19.99
N GLN A 413 -7.31 -1.96 -18.83
CA GLN A 413 -7.53 -0.51 -18.74
C GLN A 413 -6.46 0.29 -19.48
N TYR A 414 -5.19 -0.13 -19.38
CA TYR A 414 -4.09 0.48 -20.13
C TYR A 414 -4.35 0.42 -21.65
N GLU A 415 -4.73 -0.74 -22.18
CA GLU A 415 -4.99 -0.92 -23.60
C GLU A 415 -6.22 -0.13 -24.08
N ILE A 416 -7.31 -0.09 -23.29
CA ILE A 416 -8.48 0.75 -23.58
C ILE A 416 -8.06 2.22 -23.71
N ASN A 417 -7.29 2.72 -22.74
CA ASN A 417 -6.86 4.12 -22.72
C ASN A 417 -5.92 4.45 -23.87
N LYS A 418 -4.97 3.54 -24.17
CA LYS A 418 -4.07 3.66 -25.32
C LYS A 418 -4.84 3.75 -26.64
N LEU A 419 -5.83 2.88 -26.87
CA LEU A 419 -6.66 2.89 -28.08
C LEU A 419 -7.51 4.16 -28.19
N LYS A 420 -8.10 4.63 -27.08
CA LYS A 420 -8.83 5.91 -27.05
C LYS A 420 -7.95 7.10 -27.42
N GLN A 421 -6.72 7.15 -26.87
CA GLN A 421 -5.75 8.19 -27.19
C GLN A 421 -5.32 8.15 -28.67
N ALA A 422 -5.27 6.96 -29.27
CA ALA A 422 -5.03 6.77 -30.70
C ALA A 422 -6.27 7.06 -31.59
N GLY A 423 -7.42 7.42 -31.00
CA GLY A 423 -8.67 7.70 -31.72
C GLY A 423 -9.47 6.44 -32.12
N LEU A 424 -9.06 5.26 -31.67
CA LEU A 424 -9.68 3.96 -31.99
C LEU A 424 -10.80 3.61 -30.99
N ASN A 425 -11.81 4.48 -30.89
CA ASN A 425 -12.87 4.38 -29.88
C ASN A 425 -13.70 3.09 -30.01
N GLU A 426 -14.03 2.64 -31.22
CA GLU A 426 -14.81 1.41 -31.44
C GLU A 426 -14.05 0.17 -30.99
N GLN A 427 -12.75 0.10 -31.28
CA GLN A 427 -11.87 -0.98 -30.86
C GLN A 427 -11.68 -0.97 -29.34
N SER A 428 -11.54 0.22 -28.72
CA SER A 428 -11.42 0.34 -27.27
C SER A 428 -12.63 -0.26 -26.53
N GLY A 429 -13.84 -0.18 -27.11
CA GLY A 429 -15.05 -0.78 -26.54
C GLY A 429 -15.14 -2.30 -26.69
N LYS A 430 -14.20 -2.94 -27.39
CA LYS A 430 -14.13 -4.39 -27.60
C LYS A 430 -13.00 -5.06 -26.81
N VAL A 431 -12.13 -4.29 -26.17
CA VAL A 431 -11.06 -4.82 -25.30
C VAL A 431 -11.71 -5.51 -24.11
N ARG A 432 -11.24 -6.72 -23.79
CA ARG A 432 -11.80 -7.53 -22.70
C ARG A 432 -10.80 -8.57 -22.19
N ILE A 433 -10.96 -8.94 -20.92
CA ILE A 433 -10.39 -10.17 -20.38
C ILE A 433 -11.15 -11.37 -20.99
N VAL A 434 -10.44 -12.45 -21.28
CA VAL A 434 -11.01 -13.67 -21.88
C VAL A 434 -11.07 -14.80 -20.86
N LYS A 435 -11.70 -15.92 -21.22
CA LYS A 435 -11.86 -17.03 -20.28
C LYS A 435 -10.59 -17.87 -20.22
N ASP A 436 -10.34 -18.43 -19.04
CA ASP A 436 -9.32 -19.45 -18.82
C ASP A 436 -9.37 -20.52 -19.92
N GLY A 437 -8.21 -20.82 -20.51
CA GLY A 437 -8.08 -21.83 -21.57
C GLY A 437 -8.26 -21.31 -22.99
N GLU A 438 -8.50 -20.02 -23.23
CA GLU A 438 -8.37 -19.43 -24.57
C GLU A 438 -6.90 -19.29 -25.03
N GLY A 439 -5.94 -19.34 -24.08
CA GLY A 439 -4.50 -19.34 -24.36
C GLY A 439 -3.84 -17.95 -24.36
N TYR A 440 -4.56 -16.95 -23.86
CA TYR A 440 -4.15 -15.57 -23.60
C TYR A 440 -5.14 -14.96 -22.58
N ASP A 441 -4.85 -13.78 -22.04
CA ASP A 441 -5.63 -13.17 -20.95
C ASP A 441 -6.45 -11.96 -21.42
N VAL A 442 -5.88 -11.10 -22.26
CA VAL A 442 -6.53 -9.87 -22.75
C VAL A 442 -6.59 -9.85 -24.28
N TYR A 443 -7.80 -9.68 -24.82
CA TYR A 443 -8.03 -9.38 -26.24
C TYR A 443 -7.98 -7.86 -26.47
N SER A 444 -7.14 -7.41 -27.39
CA SER A 444 -6.90 -5.99 -27.70
C SER A 444 -6.65 -5.75 -29.20
N TYR A 445 -6.22 -4.54 -29.56
CA TYR A 445 -5.86 -4.13 -30.91
C TYR A 445 -4.53 -3.37 -30.90
N ASP A 446 -3.78 -3.43 -32.00
CA ASP A 446 -2.64 -2.55 -32.23
C ASP A 446 -3.08 -1.13 -32.69
N GLU A 447 -2.13 -0.21 -32.80
CA GLU A 447 -2.39 1.17 -33.24
C GLU A 447 -2.87 1.29 -34.70
N LYS A 448 -2.78 0.19 -35.47
CA LYS A 448 -3.30 0.09 -36.83
C LYS A 448 -4.68 -0.57 -36.86
N GLY A 449 -5.21 -1.00 -35.72
CA GLY A 449 -6.49 -1.68 -35.59
C GLY A 449 -6.46 -3.18 -35.90
N ASN A 450 -5.28 -3.81 -35.99
CA ASN A 450 -5.18 -5.28 -36.09
C ASN A 450 -5.41 -5.92 -34.73
N GLU A 451 -5.96 -7.13 -34.71
CA GLU A 451 -6.16 -7.88 -33.48
C GLU A 451 -4.84 -8.16 -32.76
N LYS A 452 -4.90 -8.17 -31.43
CA LYS A 452 -3.78 -8.44 -30.55
C LYS A 452 -4.24 -9.32 -29.39
N PHE A 453 -3.50 -10.41 -29.15
CA PHE A 453 -3.71 -11.32 -28.04
C PHE A 453 -2.59 -11.12 -27.02
N ILE A 454 -2.96 -10.78 -25.78
CA ILE A 454 -2.00 -10.40 -24.75
C ILE A 454 -2.07 -11.42 -23.61
N GLU A 455 -0.92 -11.99 -23.30
CA GLU A 455 -0.65 -12.76 -22.10
C GLU A 455 -0.07 -11.84 -21.03
N VAL A 456 -0.66 -11.81 -19.84
CA VAL A 456 -0.27 -10.95 -18.72
C VAL A 456 0.44 -11.78 -17.67
N LYS A 457 1.69 -11.44 -17.37
CA LYS A 457 2.45 -12.09 -16.29
C LYS A 457 2.85 -11.05 -15.25
N THR A 458 2.17 -11.07 -14.12
CA THR A 458 2.35 -10.09 -13.03
C THR A 458 3.34 -10.58 -11.98
N THR A 459 4.11 -9.67 -11.36
CA THR A 459 4.94 -9.94 -10.19
C THR A 459 5.12 -8.67 -9.35
N THR A 460 5.16 -8.82 -8.03
CA THR A 460 5.58 -7.75 -7.11
C THR A 460 7.10 -7.54 -7.08
N GLY A 461 7.88 -8.48 -7.64
CA GLY A 461 9.33 -8.35 -7.73
C GLY A 461 9.81 -7.73 -9.05
N ASN A 462 11.09 -7.92 -9.37
CA ASN A 462 11.72 -7.26 -10.52
C ASN A 462 11.34 -7.87 -11.88
N GLU A 463 11.75 -7.19 -12.95
CA GLU A 463 11.47 -7.50 -14.35
C GLU A 463 12.04 -8.84 -14.84
N LEU A 464 13.06 -9.37 -14.16
CA LEU A 464 13.74 -10.63 -14.50
C LEU A 464 13.23 -11.85 -13.71
N ASN A 465 12.28 -11.65 -12.79
CA ASN A 465 11.70 -12.75 -12.04
C ASN A 465 11.10 -13.80 -12.99
N PRO A 466 11.40 -15.10 -12.81
CA PRO A 466 10.82 -16.15 -13.63
C PRO A 466 9.30 -16.12 -13.62
N PHE A 467 8.69 -16.45 -14.75
CA PHE A 467 7.26 -16.65 -14.90
C PHE A 467 7.00 -17.96 -15.64
N TYR A 468 5.76 -18.42 -15.60
CA TYR A 468 5.36 -19.72 -16.14
C TYR A 468 4.35 -19.51 -17.26
N LEU A 469 4.47 -20.31 -18.31
CA LEU A 469 3.46 -20.42 -19.36
C LEU A 469 2.85 -21.82 -19.31
N SER A 470 1.54 -21.91 -19.42
CA SER A 470 0.84 -23.20 -19.55
C SER A 470 1.07 -23.81 -20.93
N GLU A 471 0.82 -25.12 -21.07
CA GLU A 471 0.92 -25.80 -22.37
C GLU A 471 0.02 -25.14 -23.43
N ASN A 472 -1.18 -24.72 -23.01
CA ASN A 472 -2.15 -24.09 -23.88
C ASN A 472 -1.70 -22.68 -24.32
N GLU A 473 -1.14 -21.87 -23.42
CA GLU A 473 -0.55 -20.56 -23.74
C GLU A 473 0.59 -20.71 -24.75
N VAL A 474 1.48 -21.70 -24.53
CA VAL A 474 2.59 -21.97 -25.47
C VAL A 474 2.07 -22.41 -26.84
N ALA A 475 1.05 -23.27 -26.88
CA ALA A 475 0.44 -23.72 -28.12
C ALA A 475 -0.22 -22.55 -28.87
N PHE A 476 -0.96 -21.69 -28.15
CA PHE A 476 -1.63 -20.53 -28.73
C PHE A 476 -0.63 -19.49 -29.26
N MET A 477 0.42 -19.18 -28.49
CA MET A 477 1.53 -18.32 -28.89
C MET A 477 2.14 -18.76 -30.23
N ARG A 478 2.43 -20.07 -30.37
CA ARG A 478 3.02 -20.64 -31.58
C ARG A 478 2.11 -20.56 -32.81
N LEU A 479 0.79 -20.57 -32.61
CA LEU A 479 -0.17 -20.42 -33.70
C LEU A 479 -0.36 -18.95 -34.12
N HIS A 480 -0.09 -18.00 -33.22
CA HIS A 480 -0.42 -16.58 -33.38
C HIS A 480 0.79 -15.64 -33.32
N VAL A 481 1.95 -16.08 -33.81
CA VAL A 481 3.26 -15.41 -33.70
C VAL A 481 3.24 -13.90 -33.94
N ARG A 482 2.51 -13.41 -34.94
CA ARG A 482 2.56 -11.98 -35.32
C ARG A 482 1.65 -11.07 -34.49
N VAL A 483 0.69 -11.64 -33.78
CA VAL A 483 -0.37 -10.91 -33.06
C VAL A 483 -0.43 -11.26 -31.58
N TYR A 484 0.36 -12.24 -31.13
CA TYR A 484 0.53 -12.59 -29.73
C TYR A 484 1.61 -11.73 -29.06
N SER A 485 1.40 -11.34 -27.80
CA SER A 485 2.35 -10.57 -27.01
C SER A 485 2.31 -10.99 -25.56
N ILE A 486 3.45 -10.97 -24.89
CA ILE A 486 3.52 -11.10 -23.42
C ILE A 486 3.75 -9.72 -22.83
N TYR A 487 2.87 -9.30 -21.91
CA TYR A 487 3.06 -8.13 -21.07
C TYR A 487 3.60 -8.62 -19.72
N ARG A 488 4.87 -8.32 -19.46
CA ARG A 488 5.51 -8.63 -18.18
C ARG A 488 5.32 -7.44 -17.25
N VAL A 489 4.34 -7.52 -16.34
CA VAL A 489 4.08 -6.51 -15.32
C VAL A 489 4.93 -6.82 -14.09
N TYR A 490 5.74 -5.86 -13.65
CA TYR A 490 6.71 -6.02 -12.56
C TYR A 490 6.74 -4.78 -11.65
N ILE A 491 7.32 -4.96 -10.46
CA ILE A 491 7.21 -4.01 -9.33
C ILE A 491 5.73 -3.61 -9.17
N TYR A 492 4.85 -4.61 -9.26
CA TYR A 492 3.43 -4.38 -9.14
C TYR A 492 3.10 -3.99 -7.70
N ASP A 493 2.50 -2.82 -7.55
CA ASP A 493 2.00 -2.28 -6.31
C ASP A 493 0.48 -2.49 -6.29
N GLU A 494 0.06 -3.52 -5.55
CA GLU A 494 -1.35 -3.88 -5.35
C GLU A 494 -2.14 -2.75 -4.67
N GLU A 495 -1.48 -1.92 -3.85
CA GLU A 495 -2.14 -0.83 -3.12
C GLU A 495 -2.56 0.25 -4.11
N ASN A 496 -1.60 0.71 -4.91
CA ASN A 496 -1.82 1.74 -5.91
C ASN A 496 -2.42 1.20 -7.22
N ASN A 497 -2.63 -0.11 -7.33
CA ASN A 497 -3.01 -0.78 -8.59
C ASN A 497 -2.14 -0.28 -9.74
N SER A 498 -0.83 -0.38 -9.57
CA SER A 498 0.13 0.25 -10.47
C SER A 498 1.36 -0.61 -10.66
N GLY A 499 2.11 -0.34 -11.73
CA GLY A 499 3.35 -1.04 -11.97
C GLY A 499 4.04 -0.58 -13.22
N GLU A 500 5.18 -1.20 -13.48
CA GLU A 500 5.88 -1.06 -14.74
C GLU A 500 5.68 -2.32 -15.57
N PHE A 501 5.72 -2.19 -16.90
CA PHE A 501 5.72 -3.36 -17.75
C PHE A 501 6.56 -3.17 -19.00
N PHE A 502 7.05 -4.27 -19.54
CA PHE A 502 7.57 -4.30 -20.90
C PHE A 502 6.80 -5.33 -21.72
N GLU A 503 6.86 -5.15 -23.03
CA GLU A 503 6.19 -6.00 -24.01
C GLU A 503 7.20 -6.91 -24.71
N ILE A 504 6.88 -8.20 -24.81
CA ILE A 504 7.55 -9.15 -25.70
C ILE A 504 6.60 -9.45 -26.85
N ASN A 505 6.94 -9.03 -28.05
CA ASN A 505 6.11 -9.23 -29.25
C ASN A 505 6.95 -9.73 -30.44
N GLY A 506 6.27 -10.03 -31.56
CA GLY A 506 6.89 -10.63 -32.74
C GLY A 506 7.20 -12.11 -32.52
N GLU A 507 8.41 -12.54 -32.87
CA GLU A 507 8.86 -13.92 -32.61
C GLU A 507 9.11 -14.14 -31.11
N VAL A 508 8.04 -14.20 -30.31
CA VAL A 508 8.09 -14.27 -28.83
C VAL A 508 8.90 -15.47 -28.36
N GLU A 509 8.69 -16.65 -28.94
CA GLU A 509 9.37 -17.87 -28.53
C GLU A 509 10.90 -17.77 -28.65
N ASN A 510 11.41 -17.12 -29.70
CA ASN A 510 12.84 -16.92 -29.94
C ASN A 510 13.51 -16.01 -28.89
N GLN A 511 12.70 -15.35 -28.06
CA GLN A 511 13.15 -14.41 -27.04
C GLN A 511 13.08 -14.99 -25.62
N LEU A 512 12.67 -16.27 -25.47
CA LEU A 512 12.44 -16.92 -24.19
C LEU A 512 13.35 -18.14 -23.99
N LEU A 513 13.72 -18.41 -22.73
CA LEU A 513 14.38 -19.63 -22.32
C LEU A 513 13.39 -20.50 -21.53
N MET A 514 12.82 -21.51 -22.18
CA MET A 514 11.82 -22.39 -21.58
C MET A 514 12.45 -23.69 -21.07
N LYS A 515 12.22 -24.02 -19.79
CA LYS A 515 12.60 -25.30 -19.20
C LYS A 515 11.37 -26.08 -18.74
N PRO A 516 11.31 -27.42 -18.88
CA PRO A 516 10.22 -28.22 -18.34
C PRO A 516 10.17 -28.11 -16.81
N THR A 517 8.98 -27.82 -16.27
CA THR A 517 8.72 -27.71 -14.82
C THR A 517 7.87 -28.87 -14.30
N GLN A 518 7.01 -29.43 -15.14
CA GLN A 518 6.14 -30.57 -14.84
C GLN A 518 6.13 -31.56 -16.01
N PHE A 519 5.84 -32.83 -15.72
CA PHE A 519 5.66 -33.87 -16.73
C PHE A 519 4.24 -34.42 -16.65
N GLN A 520 3.52 -34.40 -17.78
CA GLN A 520 2.30 -35.18 -17.91
C GLN A 520 2.67 -36.63 -18.18
N VAL A 521 2.12 -37.56 -17.39
CA VAL A 521 2.40 -38.99 -17.51
C VAL A 521 1.15 -39.72 -17.99
N LEU A 522 1.27 -40.44 -19.09
CA LEU A 522 0.23 -41.31 -19.62
C LEU A 522 0.63 -42.77 -19.45
N ILE A 523 -0.33 -43.62 -19.06
CA ILE A 523 -0.10 -45.07 -18.96
C ILE A 523 -0.02 -45.62 -20.38
N LYS A 524 1.13 -46.18 -20.74
CA LYS A 524 1.34 -46.84 -22.03
C LYS A 524 0.43 -48.07 -22.13
N LYS A 525 -0.35 -48.16 -23.21
CA LYS A 525 -1.14 -49.36 -23.49
C LYS A 525 -0.21 -50.57 -23.65
N GLU A 526 -0.43 -51.61 -22.84
CA GLU A 526 0.22 -52.89 -23.04
C GLU A 526 -0.38 -53.57 -24.28
N ASN A 527 0.45 -53.88 -25.27
CA ASN A 527 0.02 -54.76 -26.35
C ASN A 527 -0.08 -56.17 -25.75
N LYS A 528 -1.30 -56.68 -25.57
CA LYS A 528 -1.54 -58.10 -25.29
C LYS A 528 -1.40 -58.93 -26.55
#